data_AF-A0A973A8F5-F1
#
_entry.id   AF-A0A973A8F5-F1
#
_cell.length_a   1.000
_cell.length_b   1.000
_cell.length_c   1.000
_cell.angle_alpha   90.00
_cell.angle_beta   90.00
_cell.angle_gamma   90.00
#
_symmetry.space_group_name_H-M   'P 1'
#
loop_
_entity.id
_entity.type
_entity.pdbx_description
1 polymer ?
#
loop_
_entity_poly.entity_id
_entity_poly.type
_entity_poly.pdbx_seq_one_letter_code
_entity_poly.pdbx_strand_id
1 'polypeptide(L)'
;PLTSALGGQAAPFISRQALVNAWYDDAKWLRLLMPVAWLFIRLANMRRRRIVNDASRHWCPPVPTIIVGNINVGGTGKSPLVIWLVEQLAAAGYRPGIVSRGHGGRTQYPFDVKLHSDPAATGDEALMLLRRSGCPVVVDPDRVRAAKYLLQQHDCDVIVADDGLQHYALGRDVEIVVMDGQRGLGNGRCLPAGPLREPATRLREVDFVVVNGPQKFALPYATANMQLLPDVLIQLETGAIKPVDTQALGHTVHGVAGIGHPARFFEALRDLGFEVITHEFDDHHLFSLTDLMFNDSLPVIMTEKDAVKVGQLNSGLLHSNFWYLRINVSMPEDFMPRLLHKIKGRRGVATSAEDQSSNGDQHVS
;
A
#
# COMPACT_ATOMS: atom_id res chain seq x y z
N PRO A 1 -4.19 -22.61 -47.51
CA PRO A 1 -5.35 -22.35 -48.39
C PRO A 1 -6.65 -22.70 -47.66
N LEU A 2 -7.46 -21.66 -47.41
CA LEU A 2 -8.84 -21.70 -46.90
C LEU A 2 -8.97 -22.29 -45.48
N THR A 3 -8.77 -21.49 -44.43
CA THR A 3 -9.88 -20.71 -43.85
C THR A 3 -9.44 -19.31 -43.40
N SER A 4 -9.46 -18.39 -44.34
CA SER A 4 -9.54 -16.94 -44.12
C SER A 4 -10.93 -16.46 -44.53
N ALA A 5 -11.91 -16.51 -43.63
CA ALA A 5 -13.18 -15.79 -43.76
C ALA A 5 -13.94 -15.89 -42.44
N LEU A 6 -14.40 -14.75 -41.93
CA LEU A 6 -14.97 -14.50 -40.60
C LEU A 6 -13.94 -14.03 -39.56
N GLY A 7 -13.40 -12.84 -39.83
CA GLY A 7 -12.83 -11.97 -38.81
C GLY A 7 -13.91 -11.63 -37.78
N GLY A 8 -13.98 -12.45 -36.72
CA GLY A 8 -14.65 -12.06 -35.49
C GLY A 8 -14.00 -10.79 -34.98
N GLN A 9 -14.73 -9.69 -35.04
CA GLN A 9 -14.41 -8.48 -34.30
C GLN A 9 -14.22 -8.91 -32.85
N ALA A 10 -12.97 -8.93 -32.38
CA ALA A 10 -12.70 -8.97 -30.95
C ALA A 10 -13.47 -7.78 -30.37
N ALA A 11 -14.43 -8.05 -29.48
CA ALA A 11 -15.09 -7.01 -28.72
C ALA A 11 -14.00 -6.09 -28.13
N PRO A 12 -14.19 -4.75 -28.14
CA PRO A 12 -13.18 -3.84 -27.66
C PRO A 12 -13.06 -4.05 -26.15
N PHE A 13 -12.12 -4.88 -25.71
CA PHE A 13 -11.75 -4.96 -24.31
C PHE A 13 -11.13 -3.60 -23.96
N ILE A 14 -11.86 -2.79 -23.19
CA ILE A 14 -11.36 -1.54 -22.64
C ILE A 14 -10.12 -1.89 -21.82
N SER A 15 -8.96 -1.36 -22.20
CA SER A 15 -7.73 -1.58 -21.44
C SER A 15 -7.90 -1.07 -20.01
N ARG A 16 -7.18 -1.66 -19.05
CA ARG A 16 -7.23 -1.22 -17.64
C ARG A 16 -6.97 0.28 -17.52
N GLN A 17 -6.02 0.80 -18.31
CA GLN A 17 -5.71 2.23 -18.33
C GLN A 17 -6.85 3.08 -18.91
N ALA A 18 -7.52 2.62 -19.97
CA ALA A 18 -8.68 3.32 -20.52
C ALA A 18 -9.85 3.38 -19.53
N LEU A 19 -10.06 2.32 -18.74
CA LEU A 19 -11.07 2.31 -17.67
C LEU A 19 -10.70 3.27 -16.53
N VAL A 20 -9.42 3.28 -16.12
CA VAL A 20 -8.91 4.20 -15.10
C VAL A 20 -9.11 5.64 -15.58
N ASN A 21 -8.71 5.99 -16.80
CA ASN A 21 -8.90 7.33 -17.35
C ASN A 21 -10.39 7.70 -17.39
N ALA A 22 -11.25 6.78 -17.86
CA ALA A 22 -12.70 7.01 -17.87
C ALA A 22 -13.29 7.35 -16.49
N TRP A 23 -12.79 6.71 -15.41
CA TRP A 23 -13.22 7.01 -14.05
C TRP A 23 -12.83 8.40 -13.58
N TYR A 24 -11.66 8.91 -13.99
CA TYR A 24 -11.16 10.23 -13.60
C TYR A 24 -11.70 11.36 -14.52
N ASP A 25 -12.03 11.04 -15.77
CA ASP A 25 -12.63 11.97 -16.74
C ASP A 25 -14.17 12.01 -16.70
N ASP A 26 -14.80 11.25 -15.78
CA ASP A 26 -16.24 11.00 -15.69
C ASP A 26 -16.93 10.67 -17.03
N ALA A 27 -16.37 9.69 -17.74
CA ALA A 27 -16.90 9.29 -19.05
C ALA A 27 -18.38 8.89 -18.97
N LYS A 28 -19.21 9.44 -19.86
CA LYS A 28 -20.68 9.30 -19.80
C LYS A 28 -21.17 7.85 -19.84
N TRP A 29 -20.45 6.96 -20.52
CA TRP A 29 -20.81 5.55 -20.64
C TRP A 29 -20.76 4.81 -19.29
N LEU A 30 -19.98 5.29 -18.31
CA LEU A 30 -19.94 4.74 -16.95
C LEU A 30 -21.30 4.82 -16.23
N ARG A 31 -22.21 5.70 -16.68
CA ARG A 31 -23.57 5.78 -16.14
C ARG A 31 -24.36 4.49 -16.35
N LEU A 32 -24.05 3.72 -17.40
CA LEU A 32 -24.65 2.41 -17.66
C LEU A 32 -24.24 1.37 -16.60
N LEU A 33 -23.11 1.58 -15.92
CA LEU A 33 -22.61 0.70 -14.86
C LEU A 33 -23.18 1.05 -13.47
N MET A 34 -23.98 2.11 -13.34
CA MET A 34 -24.54 2.55 -12.06
C MET A 34 -25.39 1.49 -11.35
N PRO A 35 -26.27 0.73 -12.03
CA PRO A 35 -27.03 -0.33 -11.37
C PRO A 35 -26.13 -1.40 -10.75
N VAL A 36 -25.03 -1.75 -11.45
CA VAL A 36 -24.03 -2.71 -10.96
C VAL A 36 -23.27 -2.12 -9.77
N ALA A 37 -22.93 -0.83 -9.80
CA ALA A 37 -22.28 -0.15 -8.69
C ALA A 37 -23.17 -0.10 -7.44
N TRP A 38 -24.48 0.12 -7.59
CA TRP A 38 -25.42 0.06 -6.47
C TRP A 38 -25.52 -1.34 -5.87
N LEU A 39 -25.58 -2.38 -6.71
CA LEU A 39 -25.57 -3.76 -6.24
C LEU A 39 -24.27 -4.07 -5.48
N PHE A 40 -23.12 -3.66 -6.02
CA PHE A 40 -21.82 -3.80 -5.38
C PHE A 40 -21.79 -3.15 -3.99
N ILE A 41 -22.21 -1.87 -3.88
CA ILE A 41 -22.28 -1.14 -2.61
C ILE A 41 -23.21 -1.86 -1.62
N ARG A 42 -24.39 -2.31 -2.08
CA ARG A 42 -25.34 -3.03 -1.23
C ARG A 42 -24.73 -4.30 -0.66
N LEU A 43 -24.10 -5.13 -1.50
CA LEU A 43 -23.46 -6.38 -1.09
C LEU A 43 -22.29 -6.12 -0.14
N ALA A 44 -21.44 -5.13 -0.44
CA ALA A 44 -20.33 -4.72 0.42
C ALA A 44 -20.81 -4.27 1.81
N ASN A 45 -21.85 -3.43 1.86
CA ASN A 45 -22.45 -2.96 3.12
C ASN A 45 -23.12 -4.09 3.90
N MET A 46 -23.82 -5.01 3.23
CA MET A 46 -24.41 -6.19 3.87
C MET A 46 -23.32 -7.08 4.48
N ARG A 47 -22.22 -7.32 3.75
CA ARG A 47 -21.07 -8.09 4.26
C ARG A 47 -20.43 -7.39 5.46
N ARG A 48 -20.19 -6.08 5.37
CA ARG A 48 -19.65 -5.27 6.47
C ARG A 48 -20.51 -5.39 7.72
N ARG A 49 -21.82 -5.13 7.60
CA ARG A 49 -22.77 -5.22 8.73
C ARG A 49 -22.79 -6.62 9.35
N ARG A 50 -22.77 -7.67 8.54
CA ARG A 50 -22.72 -9.06 9.04
C ARG A 50 -21.47 -9.34 9.85
N ILE A 51 -20.31 -8.84 9.44
CA ILE A 51 -19.05 -9.07 10.15
C ILE A 51 -18.98 -8.23 11.43
N VAL A 52 -19.35 -6.95 11.34
CA VAL A 52 -19.27 -6.03 12.48
C VAL A 52 -20.30 -6.37 13.56
N ASN A 53 -21.49 -6.86 13.18
CA ASN A 53 -22.55 -7.20 14.15
C ASN A 53 -22.41 -8.63 14.71
N ASP A 54 -21.53 -9.46 14.14
CA ASP A 54 -21.31 -10.83 14.60
C ASP A 54 -19.98 -10.89 15.36
N ALA A 55 -20.06 -10.81 16.68
CA ALA A 55 -18.89 -10.84 17.56
C ALA A 55 -18.05 -12.11 17.36
N SER A 56 -18.61 -13.22 16.88
CA SER A 56 -17.86 -14.45 16.60
C SER A 56 -16.95 -14.34 15.37
N ARG A 57 -17.22 -13.38 14.48
CA ARG A 57 -16.46 -13.12 13.24
C ARG A 57 -15.48 -11.96 13.38
N HIS A 58 -15.45 -11.33 14.55
CA HIS A 58 -14.61 -10.20 14.86
C HIS A 58 -13.60 -10.63 15.93
N TRP A 59 -12.31 -10.54 15.61
CA TRP A 59 -11.24 -10.85 16.57
C TRP A 59 -10.45 -9.59 16.90
N CYS A 60 -10.47 -9.19 18.17
CA CYS A 60 -9.65 -8.10 18.69
C CYS A 60 -8.27 -8.62 19.10
N PRO A 61 -7.18 -8.14 18.48
CA PRO A 61 -5.84 -8.52 18.91
C PRO A 61 -5.55 -7.99 20.33
N PRO A 62 -4.75 -8.73 21.14
CA PRO A 62 -4.36 -8.31 22.47
C PRO A 62 -3.37 -7.13 22.47
N VAL A 63 -2.96 -6.63 21.29
CA VAL A 63 -2.08 -5.47 21.12
C VAL A 63 -2.68 -4.45 20.15
N PRO A 64 -2.36 -3.14 20.29
CA PRO A 64 -2.91 -2.10 19.42
C PRO A 64 -2.79 -2.44 17.93
N THR A 65 -3.86 -2.22 17.17
CA THR A 65 -3.91 -2.52 15.73
C THR A 65 -4.24 -1.28 14.91
N ILE A 66 -3.29 -0.86 14.07
CA ILE A 66 -3.41 0.28 13.17
C ILE A 66 -3.67 -0.23 11.76
N ILE A 67 -4.78 0.19 11.16
CA ILE A 67 -5.15 -0.15 9.79
C ILE A 67 -4.73 0.98 8.87
N VAL A 68 -3.89 0.68 7.88
CA VAL A 68 -3.57 1.58 6.77
C VAL A 68 -4.25 1.04 5.52
N GLY A 69 -4.95 1.90 4.79
CA GLY A 69 -5.59 1.48 3.55
C GLY A 69 -6.01 2.63 2.66
N ASN A 70 -6.71 2.31 1.58
CA ASN A 70 -7.35 3.28 0.72
C ASN A 70 -8.80 2.88 0.40
N ILE A 71 -9.56 3.86 -0.06
CA ILE A 71 -10.94 3.63 -0.51
C ILE A 71 -11.07 3.64 -2.04
N ASN A 72 -9.99 3.91 -2.79
CA ASN A 72 -9.96 3.93 -4.25
C ASN A 72 -8.99 2.87 -4.80
N VAL A 73 -9.22 2.44 -6.03
CA VAL A 73 -8.29 1.54 -6.74
C VAL A 73 -7.09 2.32 -7.25
N GLY A 74 -5.88 1.83 -6.97
CA GLY A 74 -4.62 2.40 -7.45
C GLY A 74 -3.57 2.57 -6.35
N GLY A 75 -2.38 3.02 -6.77
CA GLY A 75 -1.26 3.31 -5.87
C GLY A 75 -1.42 4.67 -5.21
N THR A 76 -1.91 4.70 -3.96
CA THR A 76 -2.07 5.95 -3.18
C THR A 76 -0.85 6.29 -2.32
N GLY A 77 0.22 5.48 -2.36
CA GLY A 77 1.39 5.64 -1.49
C GLY A 77 1.22 5.04 -0.09
N LYS A 78 0.46 3.95 0.04
CA LYS A 78 0.24 3.24 1.30
C LYS A 78 1.54 2.64 1.85
N SER A 79 2.27 1.88 1.02
CA SER A 79 3.46 1.15 1.46
C SER A 79 4.56 2.08 2.02
N PRO A 80 4.86 3.25 1.41
CA PRO A 80 5.73 4.24 2.04
C PRO A 80 5.24 4.73 3.40
N LEU A 81 3.93 4.98 3.57
CA LEU A 81 3.37 5.37 4.86
C LEU A 81 3.47 4.25 5.90
N VAL A 82 3.27 2.99 5.50
CA VAL A 82 3.44 1.84 6.39
C VAL A 82 4.88 1.74 6.89
N ILE A 83 5.87 1.87 5.99
CA ILE A 83 7.30 1.88 6.34
C ILE A 83 7.59 3.00 7.35
N TRP A 84 7.20 4.22 7.02
CA TRP A 84 7.40 5.37 7.90
C TRP A 84 6.74 5.14 9.27
N LEU A 85 5.50 4.63 9.28
CA LEU A 85 4.75 4.42 10.51
C LEU A 85 5.46 3.40 11.43
N VAL A 86 5.93 2.27 10.90
CA VAL A 86 6.62 1.27 11.73
C VAL A 86 7.98 1.78 12.20
N GLU A 87 8.71 2.54 11.38
CA GLU A 87 9.97 3.18 11.80
C GLU A 87 9.74 4.19 12.94
N GLN A 88 8.69 5.02 12.86
CA GLN A 88 8.35 5.97 13.91
C GLN A 88 7.84 5.28 15.19
N LEU A 89 7.08 4.19 15.06
CA LEU A 89 6.64 3.39 16.22
C LEU A 89 7.84 2.73 16.91
N ALA A 90 8.78 2.17 16.14
CA ALA A 90 10.01 1.61 16.67
C ALA A 90 10.87 2.66 17.38
N ALA A 91 11.01 3.86 16.79
CA ALA A 91 11.69 4.99 17.42
C ALA A 91 11.00 5.46 18.72
N ALA A 92 9.68 5.28 18.81
CA ALA A 92 8.89 5.54 20.02
C ALA A 92 8.92 4.38 21.04
N GLY A 93 9.69 3.32 20.80
CA GLY A 93 9.89 2.19 21.72
C GLY A 93 8.92 1.02 21.57
N TYR A 94 8.06 1.03 20.55
CA TYR A 94 7.20 -0.12 20.22
C TYR A 94 7.96 -1.16 19.40
N ARG A 95 7.42 -2.38 19.35
CA ARG A 95 7.90 -3.49 18.52
C ARG A 95 6.82 -3.82 17.48
N PRO A 96 6.80 -3.09 16.35
CA PRO A 96 5.77 -3.25 15.36
C PRO A 96 5.94 -4.55 14.57
N GLY A 97 4.81 -5.17 14.25
CA GLY A 97 4.71 -6.23 13.25
C GLY A 97 3.70 -5.88 12.17
N ILE A 98 3.98 -6.30 10.93
CA ILE A 98 3.18 -5.96 9.76
C ILE A 98 2.38 -7.17 9.32
N VAL A 99 1.09 -6.97 9.05
CA VAL A 99 0.25 -7.95 8.35
C VAL A 99 -0.18 -7.40 6.99
N SER A 100 -0.01 -8.19 5.94
CA SER A 100 -0.41 -7.81 4.58
C SER A 100 -1.16 -8.95 3.88
N ARG A 101 -1.73 -8.67 2.72
CA ARG A 101 -2.40 -9.67 1.88
C ARG A 101 -1.42 -10.53 1.07
N GLY A 102 -0.26 -9.98 0.71
CA GLY A 102 0.63 -10.58 -0.29
C GLY A 102 0.07 -10.44 -1.70
N HIS A 103 -0.20 -9.21 -2.15
CA HIS A 103 -0.74 -8.98 -3.49
C HIS A 103 0.21 -9.51 -4.57
N GLY A 104 -0.31 -10.22 -5.57
CA GLY A 104 0.49 -10.85 -6.62
C GLY A 104 1.19 -12.16 -6.21
N GLY A 105 1.30 -12.45 -4.90
CA GLY A 105 1.94 -13.65 -4.38
C GLY A 105 1.01 -14.87 -4.30
N ARG A 106 1.58 -16.07 -4.44
CA ARG A 106 0.91 -17.34 -4.11
C ARG A 106 1.83 -18.23 -3.29
N THR A 107 1.45 -18.49 -2.04
CA THR A 107 2.20 -19.35 -1.12
C THR A 107 1.24 -20.09 -0.18
N GLN A 108 1.80 -20.96 0.66
CA GLN A 108 1.07 -21.55 1.78
C GLN A 108 0.95 -20.51 2.90
N TYR A 109 -0.28 -20.25 3.34
CA TYR A 109 -0.58 -19.23 4.32
C TYR A 109 -0.90 -19.81 5.71
N PRO A 110 -0.59 -19.10 6.81
CA PRO A 110 0.17 -17.85 6.88
C PRO A 110 1.62 -18.02 6.46
N PHE A 111 2.20 -16.99 5.85
CA PHE A 111 3.60 -17.01 5.43
C PHE A 111 4.38 -15.88 6.09
N ASP A 112 5.46 -16.26 6.78
CA ASP A 112 6.42 -15.34 7.39
C ASP A 112 7.47 -14.94 6.35
N VAL A 113 7.46 -13.68 5.93
CA VAL A 113 8.34 -13.19 4.87
C VAL A 113 9.78 -13.09 5.40
N LYS A 114 10.73 -13.61 4.63
CA LYS A 114 12.17 -13.56 4.90
C LYS A 114 12.88 -12.77 3.81
N LEU A 115 14.08 -12.26 4.08
CA LEU A 115 14.84 -11.41 3.15
C LEU A 115 15.16 -12.09 1.80
N HIS A 116 15.28 -13.42 1.81
CA HIS A 116 15.52 -14.28 0.65
C HIS A 116 14.25 -14.95 0.12
N SER A 117 13.06 -14.56 0.61
CA SER A 117 11.80 -15.08 0.07
C SER A 117 11.62 -14.63 -1.38
N ASP A 118 10.99 -15.51 -2.18
CA ASP A 118 10.63 -15.21 -3.55
C ASP A 118 9.48 -14.16 -3.59
N PRO A 119 9.64 -13.01 -4.28
CA PRO A 119 8.57 -12.05 -4.50
C PRO A 119 7.35 -12.66 -5.21
N ALA A 120 7.54 -13.68 -6.07
CA ALA A 120 6.42 -14.36 -6.73
C ALA A 120 5.57 -15.18 -5.73
N ALA A 121 6.16 -15.61 -4.61
CA ALA A 121 5.44 -16.32 -3.55
C ALA A 121 4.81 -15.35 -2.53
N THR A 122 5.54 -14.29 -2.17
CA THR A 122 5.19 -13.39 -1.05
C THR A 122 4.44 -12.11 -1.46
N GLY A 123 4.56 -11.71 -2.73
CA GLY A 123 4.22 -10.38 -3.21
C GLY A 123 5.40 -9.42 -3.08
N ASP A 124 5.62 -8.62 -4.11
CA ASP A 124 6.68 -7.61 -4.20
C ASP A 124 6.64 -6.60 -3.03
N GLU A 125 5.44 -6.14 -2.66
CA GLU A 125 5.23 -5.18 -1.57
C GLU A 125 5.64 -5.75 -0.19
N ALA A 126 5.36 -7.03 0.08
CA ALA A 126 5.65 -7.60 1.41
C ALA A 126 7.16 -7.73 1.65
N LEU A 127 7.91 -8.14 0.63
CA LEU A 127 9.37 -8.21 0.72
C LEU A 127 10.00 -6.81 0.79
N MET A 128 9.45 -5.83 0.06
CA MET A 128 9.85 -4.42 0.19
C MET A 128 9.68 -3.91 1.62
N LEU A 129 8.51 -4.15 2.24
CA LEU A 129 8.22 -3.74 3.61
C LEU A 129 9.22 -4.32 4.60
N LEU A 130 9.53 -5.63 4.50
CA LEU A 130 10.52 -6.29 5.35
C LEU A 130 11.91 -5.68 5.17
N ARG A 131 12.39 -5.53 3.91
CA ARG A 131 13.72 -5.00 3.62
C ARG A 131 13.91 -3.57 4.13
N ARG A 132 12.86 -2.75 4.06
CA ARG A 132 12.94 -1.34 4.46
C ARG A 132 12.78 -1.12 5.95
N SER A 133 11.81 -1.80 6.57
CA SER A 133 11.50 -1.59 7.99
C SER A 133 12.30 -2.48 8.94
N GLY A 134 12.81 -3.62 8.46
CA GLY A 134 13.37 -4.68 9.32
C GLY A 134 12.36 -5.34 10.27
N CYS A 135 11.08 -4.96 10.20
CA CYS A 135 10.03 -5.47 11.07
C CYS A 135 9.49 -6.81 10.56
N PRO A 136 9.00 -7.70 11.44
CA PRO A 136 8.34 -8.93 11.02
C PRO A 136 7.16 -8.65 10.09
N VAL A 137 7.09 -9.33 8.94
CA VAL A 137 6.01 -9.21 7.95
C VAL A 137 5.38 -10.57 7.74
N VAL A 138 4.06 -10.66 7.95
CA VAL A 138 3.28 -11.89 7.69
C VAL A 138 2.25 -11.62 6.60
N VAL A 139 2.21 -12.49 5.60
CA VAL A 139 1.21 -12.46 4.52
C VAL A 139 0.22 -13.61 4.64
N ASP A 140 -1.04 -13.31 4.38
CA ASP A 140 -2.16 -14.26 4.35
C ASP A 140 -3.32 -13.59 3.59
N PRO A 141 -4.34 -14.24 3.02
CA PRO A 141 -5.60 -13.57 2.67
C PRO A 141 -6.52 -13.27 3.87
N ASP A 142 -6.37 -14.01 4.95
CA ASP A 142 -7.06 -13.84 6.24
C ASP A 142 -6.19 -13.02 7.22
N ARG A 143 -6.60 -11.77 7.49
CA ARG A 143 -5.87 -10.87 8.41
C ARG A 143 -5.87 -11.34 9.85
N VAL A 144 -6.91 -12.02 10.29
CA VAL A 144 -6.99 -12.54 11.66
C VAL A 144 -5.98 -13.66 11.83
N ARG A 145 -5.91 -14.58 10.85
CA ARG A 145 -4.93 -15.67 10.88
C ARG A 145 -3.48 -15.15 10.80
N ALA A 146 -3.21 -14.18 9.92
CA ALA A 146 -1.91 -13.51 9.85
C ALA A 146 -1.51 -12.88 11.19
N ALA A 147 -2.41 -12.10 11.80
CA ALA A 147 -2.14 -11.41 13.05
C ALA A 147 -1.93 -12.38 14.23
N LYS A 148 -2.72 -13.44 14.31
CA LYS A 148 -2.50 -14.50 15.33
C LYS A 148 -1.14 -15.16 15.16
N TYR A 149 -0.78 -15.52 13.92
CA TYR A 149 0.52 -16.12 13.63
C TYR A 149 1.66 -15.15 13.99
N LEU A 150 1.55 -13.88 13.59
CA LEU A 150 2.53 -12.83 13.88
C LEU A 150 2.81 -12.74 15.39
N LEU A 151 1.76 -12.63 16.22
CA LEU A 151 1.91 -12.53 17.67
C LEU A 151 2.39 -13.82 18.35
N GLN A 152 2.22 -14.97 17.71
CA GLN A 152 2.71 -16.25 18.23
C GLN A 152 4.19 -16.45 17.94
N GLN A 153 4.68 -15.97 16.81
CA GLN A 153 6.05 -16.19 16.35
C GLN A 153 7.01 -15.04 16.67
N HIS A 154 6.47 -13.83 16.86
CA HIS A 154 7.25 -12.61 17.05
C HIS A 154 6.74 -11.85 18.27
N ASP A 155 7.67 -11.21 18.98
CA ASP A 155 7.37 -10.42 20.17
C ASP A 155 6.94 -8.99 19.79
N CYS A 156 5.79 -8.91 19.13
CA CYS A 156 5.20 -7.65 18.67
C CYS A 156 4.20 -7.09 19.69
N ASP A 157 4.27 -5.80 19.95
CA ASP A 157 3.35 -5.07 20.85
C ASP A 157 2.46 -4.05 20.12
N VAL A 158 2.55 -3.98 18.78
CA VAL A 158 1.64 -3.23 17.91
C VAL A 158 1.59 -3.89 16.53
N ILE A 159 0.40 -3.95 15.95
CA ILE A 159 0.17 -4.48 14.59
C ILE A 159 -0.13 -3.32 13.64
N VAL A 160 0.55 -3.29 12.49
CA VAL A 160 0.21 -2.43 11.36
C VAL A 160 -0.31 -3.29 10.20
N ALA A 161 -1.57 -3.11 9.83
CA ALA A 161 -2.19 -3.85 8.73
C ALA A 161 -2.18 -3.02 7.44
N ASP A 162 -1.47 -3.50 6.43
CA ASP A 162 -1.43 -2.91 5.09
C ASP A 162 -2.63 -3.37 4.24
N ASP A 163 -3.22 -2.44 3.50
CA ASP A 163 -4.49 -2.56 2.76
C ASP A 163 -5.64 -3.20 3.57
N GLY A 164 -5.71 -2.89 4.87
CA GLY A 164 -6.58 -3.59 5.83
C GLY A 164 -8.02 -3.07 5.93
N LEU A 165 -8.37 -1.95 5.28
CA LEU A 165 -9.66 -1.26 5.51
C LEU A 165 -10.88 -2.16 5.30
N GLN A 166 -10.89 -2.96 4.24
CA GLN A 166 -12.01 -3.87 3.92
C GLN A 166 -11.99 -5.19 4.73
N HIS A 167 -10.97 -5.42 5.57
CA HIS A 167 -10.84 -6.63 6.40
C HIS A 167 -11.48 -6.42 7.79
N TYR A 168 -12.80 -6.28 7.82
CA TYR A 168 -13.60 -6.01 9.04
C TYR A 168 -13.56 -7.09 10.13
N ALA A 169 -13.03 -8.28 9.83
CA ALA A 169 -12.89 -9.35 10.82
C ALA A 169 -11.73 -9.12 11.80
N LEU A 170 -10.71 -8.35 11.39
CA LEU A 170 -9.62 -7.95 12.27
C LEU A 170 -10.04 -6.67 13.01
N GLY A 171 -10.01 -6.75 14.34
CA GLY A 171 -10.24 -5.61 15.23
C GLY A 171 -9.22 -4.51 14.97
N ARG A 172 -9.67 -3.27 15.10
CA ARG A 172 -8.91 -2.08 14.71
C ARG A 172 -9.01 -1.03 15.81
N ASP A 173 -7.85 -0.58 16.28
CA ASP A 173 -7.71 0.49 17.26
C ASP A 173 -7.48 1.85 16.60
N VAL A 174 -6.94 1.91 15.38
CA VAL A 174 -6.81 3.16 14.61
C VAL A 174 -7.00 2.88 13.13
N GLU A 175 -7.67 3.77 12.41
CA GLU A 175 -7.78 3.72 10.96
C GLU A 175 -7.18 4.94 10.26
N ILE A 176 -6.32 4.68 9.27
CA ILE A 176 -5.68 5.68 8.44
C ILE A 176 -6.04 5.40 6.98
N VAL A 177 -6.71 6.34 6.32
CA VAL A 177 -6.95 6.29 4.87
C VAL A 177 -5.94 7.16 4.15
N VAL A 178 -5.26 6.58 3.17
CA VAL A 178 -4.34 7.29 2.27
C VAL A 178 -5.04 7.58 0.94
N MET A 179 -5.00 8.84 0.52
CA MET A 179 -5.53 9.30 -0.76
C MET A 179 -4.45 9.99 -1.59
N ASP A 180 -4.55 9.88 -2.90
CA ASP A 180 -3.70 10.64 -3.81
C ASP A 180 -4.23 12.08 -3.92
N GLY A 181 -3.38 13.07 -3.67
CA GLY A 181 -3.76 14.49 -3.63
C GLY A 181 -4.15 15.07 -4.99
N GLN A 182 -3.68 14.48 -6.09
CA GLN A 182 -4.01 14.94 -7.44
C GLN A 182 -5.26 14.24 -7.98
N ARG A 183 -5.35 12.92 -7.81
CA ARG A 183 -6.44 12.08 -8.34
C ARG A 183 -7.71 12.17 -7.49
N GLY A 184 -7.56 12.35 -6.17
CA GLY A 184 -8.67 12.39 -5.23
C GLY A 184 -9.60 11.17 -5.35
N LEU A 185 -10.90 11.46 -5.47
CA LEU A 185 -11.97 10.45 -5.53
C LEU A 185 -12.37 10.05 -6.97
N GLY A 186 -11.72 10.60 -7.99
CA GLY A 186 -12.18 10.51 -9.38
C GLY A 186 -13.61 11.02 -9.53
N ASN A 187 -14.46 10.30 -10.26
CA ASN A 187 -15.89 10.64 -10.39
C ASN A 187 -16.75 10.40 -9.12
N GLY A 188 -16.14 10.00 -8.00
CA GLY A 188 -16.82 9.83 -6.70
C GLY A 188 -17.76 8.62 -6.61
N ARG A 189 -17.76 7.73 -7.61
CA ARG A 189 -18.62 6.53 -7.64
C ARG A 189 -17.84 5.29 -7.24
N CYS A 190 -18.55 4.30 -6.70
CA CYS A 190 -17.95 3.00 -6.42
C CYS A 190 -17.81 2.13 -7.66
N LEU A 191 -16.98 1.09 -7.55
CA LEU A 191 -16.80 0.07 -8.56
C LEU A 191 -18.15 -0.56 -8.97
N PRO A 192 -18.34 -0.89 -10.26
CA PRO A 192 -17.42 -0.63 -11.38
C PRO A 192 -17.64 0.74 -12.07
N ALA A 193 -18.62 1.55 -11.64
CA ALA A 193 -18.93 2.84 -12.25
C ALA A 193 -17.94 3.97 -11.92
N GLY A 194 -17.08 3.74 -10.93
CA GLY A 194 -16.01 4.64 -10.51
C GLY A 194 -14.90 3.90 -9.77
N PRO A 195 -13.87 4.62 -9.30
CA PRO A 195 -12.66 4.00 -8.76
C PRO A 195 -12.81 3.56 -7.30
N LEU A 196 -13.92 3.89 -6.62
CA LEU A 196 -14.03 3.68 -5.17
C LEU A 196 -14.38 2.22 -4.80
N ARG A 197 -13.63 1.62 -3.89
CA ARG A 197 -13.92 0.35 -3.20
C ARG A 197 -15.00 0.52 -2.14
N GLU A 198 -15.06 1.70 -1.51
CA GLU A 198 -16.04 2.07 -0.50
C GLU A 198 -16.55 3.50 -0.75
N PRO A 199 -17.80 3.83 -0.37
CA PRO A 199 -18.33 5.18 -0.56
C PRO A 199 -17.47 6.25 0.12
N ALA A 200 -17.39 7.44 -0.46
CA ALA A 200 -16.62 8.57 0.10
C ALA A 200 -17.05 8.96 1.53
N THR A 201 -18.28 8.64 1.94
CA THR A 201 -18.75 8.82 3.32
C THR A 201 -17.93 8.05 4.34
N ARG A 202 -17.26 6.96 3.94
CA ARG A 202 -16.37 6.16 4.80
C ARG A 202 -15.24 6.97 5.41
N LEU A 203 -14.81 8.04 4.73
CA LEU A 203 -13.75 8.94 5.19
C LEU A 203 -14.13 9.72 6.46
N ARG A 204 -15.43 9.82 6.78
CA ARG A 204 -15.91 10.43 8.04
C ARG A 204 -15.80 9.49 9.24
N GLU A 205 -15.60 8.19 9.00
CA GLU A 205 -15.59 7.15 10.03
C GLU A 205 -14.17 6.76 10.46
N VAL A 206 -13.13 7.24 9.75
CA VAL A 206 -11.73 6.92 10.06
C VAL A 206 -11.12 7.94 11.01
N ASP A 207 -10.03 7.54 11.66
CA ASP A 207 -9.32 8.41 12.60
C ASP A 207 -8.45 9.46 11.91
N PHE A 208 -7.84 9.08 10.77
CA PHE A 208 -6.98 9.96 9.99
C PHE A 208 -7.22 9.79 8.49
N VAL A 209 -7.24 10.93 7.79
CA VAL A 209 -7.16 10.98 6.33
C VAL A 209 -5.83 11.63 5.95
N VAL A 210 -4.99 10.86 5.28
CA VAL A 210 -3.67 11.28 4.80
C VAL A 210 -3.76 11.53 3.30
N VAL A 211 -3.36 12.72 2.86
CA VAL A 211 -3.34 13.11 1.46
C VAL A 211 -1.90 13.15 0.96
N ASN A 212 -1.59 12.32 -0.02
CA ASN A 212 -0.28 12.18 -0.62
C ASN A 212 -0.06 13.21 -1.74
N GLY A 213 0.84 14.15 -1.53
CA GLY A 213 1.19 15.21 -2.47
C GLY A 213 0.27 16.43 -2.40
N PRO A 214 0.32 17.31 -3.42
CA PRO A 214 -0.50 18.52 -3.47
C PRO A 214 -1.99 18.17 -3.47
N GLN A 215 -2.75 18.73 -2.53
CA GLN A 215 -4.18 18.49 -2.41
C GLN A 215 -4.96 19.39 -3.39
N LYS A 216 -5.35 18.84 -4.55
CA LYS A 216 -6.11 19.55 -5.61
C LYS A 216 -7.64 19.53 -5.42
N PHE A 217 -8.11 19.07 -4.26
CA PHE A 217 -9.54 18.96 -3.95
C PHE A 217 -9.82 19.29 -2.48
N ALA A 218 -10.98 19.88 -2.21
CA ALA A 218 -11.41 20.15 -0.85
C ALA A 218 -12.05 18.91 -0.21
N LEU A 219 -11.77 18.70 1.07
CA LEU A 219 -12.47 17.72 1.90
C LEU A 219 -13.11 18.43 3.09
N PRO A 220 -14.31 18.03 3.53
CA PRO A 220 -15.02 18.68 4.62
C PRO A 220 -14.52 18.27 6.02
N TYR A 221 -13.29 17.75 6.12
CA TYR A 221 -12.69 17.26 7.37
C TYR A 221 -11.18 17.43 7.33
N ALA A 222 -10.56 17.39 8.51
CA ALA A 222 -9.12 17.58 8.67
C ALA A 222 -8.33 16.47 7.96
N THR A 223 -7.26 16.87 7.27
CA THR A 223 -6.31 15.97 6.62
C THR A 223 -4.90 16.21 7.13
N ALA A 224 -4.07 15.16 7.10
CA ALA A 224 -2.63 15.29 7.20
C ALA A 224 -2.04 15.25 5.78
N ASN A 225 -1.19 16.21 5.43
CA ASN A 225 -0.52 16.20 4.14
C ASN A 225 0.78 15.39 4.23
N MET A 226 0.89 14.35 3.40
CA MET A 226 2.08 13.52 3.26
C MET A 226 2.80 13.89 1.97
N GLN A 227 4.12 14.01 2.03
CA GLN A 227 4.95 14.17 0.84
C GLN A 227 5.91 12.98 0.71
N LEU A 228 6.08 12.50 -0.52
CA LEU A 228 7.11 11.52 -0.85
C LEU A 228 8.32 12.28 -1.36
N LEU A 229 9.43 12.20 -0.63
CA LEU A 229 10.67 12.89 -0.95
C LEU A 229 11.69 11.88 -1.48
N PRO A 230 12.34 12.15 -2.60
CA PRO A 230 13.54 11.42 -3.01
C PRO A 230 14.60 11.49 -1.90
N ASP A 231 15.21 10.34 -1.58
CA ASP A 231 16.21 10.25 -0.53
C ASP A 231 17.60 9.96 -1.12
N VAL A 232 17.77 8.76 -1.67
CA VAL A 232 19.03 8.28 -2.21
C VAL A 232 18.80 7.35 -3.40
N LEU A 233 19.82 7.20 -4.23
CA LEU A 233 19.91 6.18 -5.27
C LEU A 233 20.70 5.00 -4.74
N ILE A 234 20.19 3.79 -4.94
CA ILE A 234 20.83 2.57 -4.45
C ILE A 234 21.10 1.65 -5.62
N GLN A 235 22.35 1.24 -5.75
CA GLN A 235 22.77 0.29 -6.76
C GLN A 235 22.22 -1.09 -6.39
N LEU A 236 21.59 -1.75 -7.36
CA LEU A 236 20.74 -2.90 -7.11
C LEU A 236 21.50 -4.13 -6.58
N GLU A 237 22.72 -4.36 -7.05
CA GLU A 237 23.51 -5.57 -6.76
C GLU A 237 24.37 -5.43 -5.50
N THR A 238 25.14 -4.36 -5.42
CA THR A 238 26.10 -4.04 -4.36
C THR A 238 25.46 -3.33 -3.16
N GLY A 239 24.28 -2.73 -3.34
CA GLY A 239 23.67 -1.86 -2.33
C GLY A 239 24.38 -0.52 -2.15
N ALA A 240 25.31 -0.15 -3.04
CA ALA A 240 26.02 1.12 -2.96
C ALA A 240 25.05 2.31 -3.00
N ILE A 241 25.21 3.24 -2.07
CA ILE A 241 24.34 4.40 -1.90
C ILE A 241 25.00 5.61 -2.57
N LYS A 242 24.23 6.33 -3.39
CA LYS A 242 24.61 7.62 -3.97
C LYS A 242 23.55 8.68 -3.65
N PRO A 243 23.96 9.96 -3.49
CA PRO A 243 23.00 11.06 -3.42
C PRO A 243 22.19 11.13 -4.72
N VAL A 244 20.98 11.68 -4.63
CA VAL A 244 20.13 11.93 -5.79
C VAL A 244 20.65 13.15 -6.55
N ASP A 245 21.68 12.94 -7.36
CA ASP A 245 22.36 13.98 -8.11
C ASP A 245 22.72 13.48 -9.52
N THR A 246 22.41 14.31 -10.52
CA THR A 246 22.81 14.12 -11.93
C THR A 246 24.32 13.98 -12.12
N GLN A 247 25.15 14.59 -11.27
CA GLN A 247 26.61 14.41 -11.36
C GLN A 247 27.04 13.00 -10.99
N ALA A 248 26.25 12.30 -10.16
CA ALA A 248 26.61 11.00 -9.62
C ALA A 248 26.31 9.83 -10.58
N LEU A 249 25.37 10.01 -11.51
CA LEU A 249 24.95 9.00 -12.51
C LEU A 249 25.06 9.46 -13.96
N GLY A 250 25.15 10.76 -14.22
CA GLY A 250 24.98 11.36 -15.54
C GLY A 250 23.61 12.02 -15.69
N HIS A 251 23.48 12.86 -16.73
CA HIS A 251 22.25 13.64 -16.97
C HIS A 251 21.11 12.81 -17.57
N THR A 252 21.41 11.88 -18.48
CA THR A 252 20.41 11.08 -19.19
C THR A 252 20.33 9.68 -18.60
N VAL A 253 19.12 9.19 -18.32
CA VAL A 253 18.87 7.90 -17.67
C VAL A 253 17.66 7.20 -18.26
N HIS A 254 17.63 5.88 -18.18
CA HIS A 254 16.42 5.10 -18.40
C HIS A 254 15.61 5.02 -17.11
N GLY A 255 14.38 5.54 -17.16
CA GLY A 255 13.40 5.37 -16.09
C GLY A 255 12.57 4.14 -16.34
N VAL A 256 12.53 3.19 -15.40
CA VAL A 256 11.70 1.97 -15.49
C VAL A 256 10.66 1.95 -14.37
N ALA A 257 9.39 1.79 -14.72
CA ALA A 257 8.32 1.73 -13.72
C ALA A 257 7.20 0.76 -14.12
N GLY A 258 6.97 -0.24 -13.26
CA GLY A 258 5.87 -1.22 -13.33
C GLY A 258 4.91 -1.07 -12.15
N ILE A 259 4.41 0.16 -11.95
CA ILE A 259 3.53 0.56 -10.84
C ILE A 259 2.22 1.17 -11.35
N GLY A 260 1.20 1.27 -10.51
CA GLY A 260 -0.12 1.81 -10.90
C GLY A 260 -0.18 3.29 -11.36
N HIS A 261 0.93 4.04 -11.26
CA HIS A 261 1.05 5.40 -11.83
C HIS A 261 2.50 5.74 -12.22
N PRO A 262 3.02 5.21 -13.35
CA PRO A 262 4.41 5.37 -13.76
C PRO A 262 4.82 6.83 -13.99
N ALA A 263 3.92 7.64 -14.56
CA ALA A 263 4.17 9.06 -14.85
C ALA A 263 4.71 9.85 -13.64
N ARG A 264 4.17 9.60 -12.44
CA ARG A 264 4.63 10.26 -11.20
C ARG A 264 6.10 9.95 -10.88
N PHE A 265 6.56 8.75 -11.17
CA PHE A 265 7.96 8.37 -10.97
C PHE A 265 8.87 9.08 -11.97
N PHE A 266 8.49 9.14 -13.25
CA PHE A 266 9.28 9.83 -14.26
C PHE A 266 9.30 11.35 -14.04
N GLU A 267 8.19 11.96 -13.64
CA GLU A 267 8.14 13.36 -13.22
C GLU A 267 9.09 13.61 -12.04
N ALA A 268 9.08 12.76 -11.02
CA ALA A 268 10.01 12.89 -9.90
C ALA A 268 11.48 12.83 -10.35
N LEU A 269 11.84 11.95 -11.29
CA LEU A 269 13.20 11.93 -11.85
C LEU A 269 13.55 13.20 -12.65
N ARG A 270 12.59 13.76 -13.39
CA ARG A 270 12.80 15.03 -14.11
C ARG A 270 12.95 16.22 -13.15
N ASP A 271 12.17 16.25 -12.07
CA ASP A 271 12.27 17.28 -11.03
C ASP A 271 13.63 17.24 -10.32
N LEU A 272 14.28 16.07 -10.31
CA LEU A 272 15.65 15.86 -9.83
C LEU A 272 16.73 16.25 -10.86
N GLY A 273 16.34 16.73 -12.04
CA GLY A 273 17.24 17.22 -13.09
C GLY A 273 17.68 16.18 -14.13
N PHE A 274 17.14 14.96 -14.09
CA PHE A 274 17.46 13.94 -15.09
C PHE A 274 16.68 14.15 -16.39
N GLU A 275 17.32 13.87 -17.52
CA GLU A 275 16.67 13.61 -18.79
C GLU A 275 16.25 12.13 -18.83
N VAL A 276 14.94 11.87 -18.79
CA VAL A 276 14.41 10.52 -18.56
C VAL A 276 13.87 9.91 -19.85
N ILE A 277 14.51 8.82 -20.29
CA ILE A 277 13.97 7.90 -21.30
C ILE A 277 13.01 6.95 -20.59
N THR A 278 11.71 7.10 -20.84
CA THR A 278 10.65 6.41 -20.06
C THR A 278 10.33 5.03 -20.61
N HIS A 279 10.31 4.04 -19.72
CA HIS A 279 9.87 2.68 -20.00
C HIS A 279 8.76 2.28 -19.02
N GLU A 280 7.52 2.29 -19.50
CA GLU A 280 6.34 2.01 -18.69
C GLU A 280 5.92 0.54 -18.83
N PHE A 281 5.64 -0.09 -17.69
CA PHE A 281 5.16 -1.47 -17.63
C PHE A 281 3.88 -1.55 -16.80
N ASP A 282 3.14 -2.65 -16.96
CA ASP A 282 1.95 -2.93 -16.15
C ASP A 282 2.31 -3.08 -14.66
N ASP A 283 1.36 -2.73 -13.79
CA ASP A 283 1.49 -2.93 -12.34
C ASP A 283 1.71 -4.42 -12.05
N HIS A 284 2.73 -4.73 -11.25
CA HIS A 284 3.19 -6.11 -10.99
C HIS A 284 3.77 -6.84 -12.22
N HIS A 285 4.26 -6.12 -13.24
CA HIS A 285 5.02 -6.72 -14.35
C HIS A 285 6.15 -7.61 -13.85
N LEU A 286 6.27 -8.79 -14.45
CA LEU A 286 7.37 -9.74 -14.21
C LEU A 286 8.51 -9.39 -15.17
N PHE A 287 9.54 -8.74 -14.64
CA PHE A 287 10.68 -8.32 -15.44
C PHE A 287 11.51 -9.50 -15.95
N SER A 288 11.97 -9.36 -17.19
CA SER A 288 13.03 -10.15 -17.78
C SER A 288 14.27 -9.27 -18.01
N LEU A 289 15.44 -9.89 -18.23
CA LEU A 289 16.64 -9.12 -18.56
C LEU A 289 16.49 -8.33 -19.86
N THR A 290 15.77 -8.88 -20.84
CA THR A 290 15.50 -8.20 -22.11
C THR A 290 14.67 -6.92 -21.97
N ASP A 291 13.83 -6.82 -20.92
CA ASP A 291 13.07 -5.61 -20.63
C ASP A 291 13.96 -4.45 -20.12
N LEU A 292 15.18 -4.77 -19.71
CA LEU A 292 16.09 -3.87 -19.01
C LEU A 292 17.40 -3.59 -19.77
N MET A 293 17.58 -4.22 -20.93
CA MET A 293 18.77 -4.06 -21.77
C MET A 293 18.44 -3.15 -22.96
N PHE A 294 18.92 -1.91 -22.91
CA PHE A 294 18.61 -0.87 -23.90
C PHE A 294 19.70 -0.66 -24.97
N ASN A 295 20.72 -1.52 -25.00
CA ASN A 295 21.85 -1.47 -25.95
C ASN A 295 22.72 -0.20 -25.88
N ASP A 296 22.77 0.43 -24.71
CA ASP A 296 23.70 1.52 -24.39
C ASP A 296 24.29 1.36 -22.98
N SER A 297 25.07 2.34 -22.53
CA SER A 297 25.69 2.35 -21.20
C SER A 297 25.01 3.30 -20.21
N LEU A 298 23.81 3.79 -20.51
CA LEU A 298 23.10 4.73 -19.63
C LEU A 298 22.66 4.04 -18.34
N PRO A 299 22.62 4.76 -17.21
CA PRO A 299 22.04 4.22 -15.98
C PRO A 299 20.56 3.91 -16.13
N VAL A 300 20.13 2.84 -15.49
CA VAL A 300 18.73 2.47 -15.37
C VAL A 300 18.28 2.72 -13.95
N ILE A 301 17.31 3.62 -13.77
CA ILE A 301 16.71 3.94 -12.47
C ILE A 301 15.28 3.40 -12.44
N MET A 302 14.98 2.55 -11.47
CA MET A 302 13.64 1.96 -11.27
C MET A 302 13.02 2.34 -9.93
N THR A 303 11.74 2.01 -9.76
CA THR A 303 11.06 2.16 -8.46
C THR A 303 11.59 1.14 -7.46
N GLU A 304 11.52 1.45 -6.16
CA GLU A 304 11.91 0.50 -5.11
C GLU A 304 11.08 -0.80 -5.13
N LYS A 305 9.80 -0.72 -5.54
CA LYS A 305 8.94 -1.90 -5.74
C LYS A 305 9.43 -2.77 -6.89
N ASP A 306 9.84 -2.16 -8.00
CA ASP A 306 10.35 -2.89 -9.16
C ASP A 306 11.73 -3.51 -8.90
N ALA A 307 12.58 -2.81 -8.13
CA ALA A 307 13.90 -3.30 -7.70
C ALA A 307 13.83 -4.65 -6.97
N VAL A 308 12.79 -4.87 -6.16
CA VAL A 308 12.58 -6.15 -5.47
C VAL A 308 12.41 -7.31 -6.46
N LYS A 309 11.76 -7.07 -7.60
CA LYS A 309 11.55 -8.07 -8.66
C LYS A 309 12.82 -8.26 -9.49
N VAL A 310 13.46 -7.16 -9.90
CA VAL A 310 14.67 -7.20 -10.72
C VAL A 310 15.85 -7.81 -9.97
N GLY A 311 15.99 -7.55 -8.67
CA GLY A 311 17.07 -8.12 -7.86
C GLY A 311 17.03 -9.64 -7.70
N GLN A 312 15.97 -10.31 -8.14
CA GLN A 312 15.89 -11.78 -8.20
C GLN A 312 16.35 -12.35 -9.54
N LEU A 313 16.51 -11.51 -10.57
CA LEU A 313 17.10 -11.94 -11.84
C LEU A 313 18.58 -12.26 -11.59
N ASN A 314 19.06 -13.36 -12.18
CA ASN A 314 20.40 -13.91 -11.98
C ASN A 314 21.46 -12.83 -11.75
N SER A 315 21.98 -12.77 -10.52
CA SER A 315 22.81 -11.68 -9.99
C SER A 315 24.06 -11.39 -10.81
N GLY A 316 24.63 -12.39 -11.49
CA GLY A 316 25.83 -12.20 -12.33
C GLY A 316 25.61 -11.47 -13.66
N LEU A 317 24.36 -11.16 -14.04
CA LEU A 317 24.02 -10.44 -15.27
C LEU A 317 23.44 -9.04 -15.02
N LEU A 318 23.25 -8.67 -13.75
CA LEU A 318 22.83 -7.33 -13.41
C LEU A 318 24.05 -6.40 -13.52
N HIS A 319 24.05 -5.54 -14.52
CA HIS A 319 25.13 -4.58 -14.71
C HIS A 319 25.21 -3.60 -13.51
N SER A 320 26.41 -3.07 -13.26
CA SER A 320 26.69 -2.01 -12.28
C SER A 320 25.82 -0.75 -12.43
N ASN A 321 25.05 -0.66 -13.50
CA ASN A 321 24.28 0.51 -13.93
C ASN A 321 22.78 0.41 -13.55
N PHE A 322 22.36 -0.62 -12.82
CA PHE A 322 21.01 -0.71 -12.27
C PHE A 322 20.91 -0.05 -10.89
N TRP A 323 19.99 0.91 -10.78
CA TRP A 323 19.72 1.68 -9.58
C TRP A 323 18.23 1.70 -9.30
N TYR A 324 17.87 1.92 -8.04
CA TYR A 324 16.50 2.30 -7.69
C TYR A 324 16.49 3.56 -6.84
N LEU A 325 15.45 4.36 -7.02
CA LEU A 325 15.24 5.55 -6.23
C LEU A 325 14.52 5.17 -4.93
N ARG A 326 15.20 5.34 -3.81
CA ARG A 326 14.58 5.26 -2.49
C ARG A 326 13.83 6.57 -2.23
N ILE A 327 12.62 6.43 -1.71
CA ILE A 327 11.80 7.55 -1.26
C ILE A 327 11.55 7.44 0.25
N ASN A 328 11.46 8.58 0.90
CA ASN A 328 11.04 8.71 2.29
C ASN A 328 9.74 9.51 2.37
N VAL A 329 9.05 9.36 3.50
CA VAL A 329 7.82 10.08 3.80
C VAL A 329 8.14 11.27 4.69
N SER A 330 7.65 12.44 4.29
CA SER A 330 7.52 13.60 5.17
C SER A 330 6.06 13.74 5.59
N MET A 331 5.85 13.90 6.90
CA MET A 331 4.54 14.03 7.55
C MET A 331 4.56 15.23 8.49
N PRO A 332 3.38 15.81 8.82
CA PRO A 332 3.30 16.88 9.81
C PRO A 332 3.76 16.40 11.19
N GLU A 333 4.52 17.23 11.89
CA GLU A 333 5.14 16.89 13.19
C GLU A 333 4.10 16.49 14.26
N ASP A 334 2.87 17.01 14.18
CA ASP A 334 1.77 16.71 15.10
C ASP A 334 1.13 15.33 14.86
N PHE A 335 1.41 14.67 13.74
CA PHE A 335 0.75 13.40 13.38
C PHE A 335 1.07 12.28 14.37
N MET A 336 2.35 12.03 14.66
CA MET A 336 2.76 10.96 15.58
C MET A 336 2.23 11.17 17.01
N PRO A 337 2.35 12.37 17.62
CA PRO A 337 1.73 12.63 18.93
C PRO A 337 0.23 12.32 18.97
N ARG A 338 -0.53 12.73 17.94
CA ARG A 338 -1.97 12.46 17.85
C ARG A 338 -2.29 10.98 17.68
N LEU A 339 -1.50 10.27 16.89
CA LEU A 339 -1.62 8.83 16.69
C LEU A 339 -1.38 8.07 18.01
N LEU A 340 -0.27 8.35 18.69
CA LEU A 340 0.08 7.72 19.96
C LEU A 340 -0.96 7.99 21.04
N HIS A 341 -1.54 9.19 21.07
CA HIS A 341 -2.65 9.52 21.97
C HIS A 341 -3.87 8.63 21.73
N LYS A 342 -4.26 8.40 20.46
CA LYS A 342 -5.39 7.51 20.13
C LYS A 342 -5.13 6.05 20.51
N ILE A 343 -3.90 5.56 20.28
CA ILE A 343 -3.49 4.21 20.64
C ILE A 343 -3.63 3.99 22.17
N LYS A 344 -3.16 4.94 22.98
CA LYS A 344 -3.24 4.87 24.45
C LYS A 344 -4.69 5.01 24.95
N GLY A 345 -5.44 5.97 24.41
CA GLY A 345 -6.80 6.29 24.87
C GLY A 345 -7.82 5.16 24.66
N ARG A 346 -7.68 4.35 23.60
CA ARG A 346 -8.59 3.21 23.35
C ARG A 346 -8.29 1.97 24.20
N ARG A 347 -7.07 1.87 24.75
CA ARG A 347 -6.61 0.74 25.55
C ARG A 347 -6.72 0.98 27.06
N GLY A 348 -6.49 2.21 27.51
CA GLY A 348 -6.65 2.59 28.92
C GLY A 348 -8.08 2.46 29.44
N VAL A 349 -9.09 2.49 28.56
CA VAL A 349 -10.51 2.30 28.91
C VAL A 349 -10.85 0.82 29.18
N ALA A 350 -10.11 -0.13 28.59
CA ALA A 350 -10.34 -1.55 28.79
C ALA A 350 -9.80 -2.06 30.14
N THR A 351 -8.69 -1.49 30.63
CA THR A 351 -8.10 -1.85 31.93
C THR A 351 -8.89 -1.32 33.13
N SER A 352 -9.65 -0.24 32.98
CA SER A 352 -10.48 0.31 34.06
C SER A 352 -11.82 -0.41 34.28
N ALA A 353 -12.19 -1.37 33.41
CA ALA A 353 -13.42 -2.14 33.54
C ALA A 353 -13.24 -3.44 34.35
N GLU A 354 -12.01 -3.91 34.58
CA GLU A 354 -11.71 -5.09 35.41
C GLU A 354 -11.44 -4.73 36.89
N ASP A 355 -11.23 -3.45 37.21
CA ASP A 355 -10.91 -2.99 38.58
C ASP A 355 -12.15 -2.57 39.41
N GLN A 356 -13.36 -2.70 38.87
CA GLN A 356 -14.61 -2.37 39.59
C GLN A 356 -15.44 -3.59 40.03
N SER A 357 -14.93 -4.82 39.86
CA SER A 357 -15.64 -6.05 40.26
C SER A 357 -15.03 -6.80 41.47
N SER A 358 -14.00 -6.26 42.13
CA SER A 358 -13.29 -6.94 43.23
C SER A 358 -13.33 -6.26 44.60
N ASN A 359 -14.02 -5.12 44.76
CA ASN A 359 -14.15 -4.44 46.06
C ASN A 359 -15.59 -4.43 46.57
N GLY A 360 -15.99 -5.51 47.21
CA GLY A 360 -17.26 -5.59 47.91
C GLY A 360 -17.54 -6.97 48.47
N ASP A 361 -16.77 -7.41 49.46
CA ASP A 361 -17.25 -8.25 50.57
C ASP A 361 -16.10 -8.60 51.52
N GLN A 362 -15.86 -7.75 52.52
CA GLN A 362 -15.19 -8.18 53.75
C GLN A 362 -15.75 -7.46 54.99
N HIS A 363 -16.25 -8.30 55.91
CA HIS A 363 -16.41 -8.12 57.35
C HIS A 363 -17.64 -7.38 57.92
N VAL A 364 -18.62 -8.18 58.35
CA VAL A 364 -19.29 -8.01 59.65
C VAL A 364 -19.23 -9.34 60.40
N SER A 365 -18.55 -9.36 61.55
CA SER A 365 -18.74 -10.28 62.67
C SER A 365 -18.49 -9.50 63.94
#